data_AF-A0A4Y8C8B1-F1
#
_entry.id   AF-A0A4Y8C8B1-F1
#
_cell.length_a   1.000
_cell.length_b   1.000
_cell.length_c   1.000
_cell.angle_alpha   90.00
_cell.angle_beta   90.00
_cell.angle_gamma   90.00
#
_symmetry.space_group_name_H-M   'P 1'
#
loop_
_entity.id
_entity.type
_entity.pdbx_description
1 polymer ?
#
loop_
_entity_poly.entity_id
_entity_poly.type
_entity_poly.pdbx_seq_one_letter_code
_entity_poly.pdbx_strand_id
1 'polypeptide(L)'
;ELDYNENVFVRYLSLTSFMLNTDFNVKNLAFKQDIFSVDENLKQLLNNKLKLDKNEKNILIHVGSSVENKIYPKTKLAILCKLLINEFQQAKIWLAWGNVKE
;
A
#
# COMPACT_ATOMS: atom_id res chain seq x y z
N GLU A 1 -27.50 3.02 13.62
CA GLU A 1 -27.29 3.98 12.53
C GLU A 1 -25.86 3.83 12.02
N LEU A 2 -25.69 3.85 10.71
CA LEU A 2 -24.38 3.77 10.06
C LEU A 2 -23.80 5.20 10.03
N ASP A 3 -22.63 5.41 10.63
CA ASP A 3 -21.95 6.72 10.71
C ASP A 3 -21.74 7.29 9.29
N TYR A 4 -21.85 8.62 9.13
CA TYR A 4 -21.67 9.31 7.84
C TYR A 4 -20.28 9.09 7.23
N ASN A 5 -19.30 8.67 8.05
CA ASN A 5 -17.98 8.23 7.60
C ASN A 5 -17.92 6.77 7.12
N GLU A 6 -19.05 6.06 7.04
CA GLU A 6 -19.08 4.73 6.44
C GLU A 6 -18.66 4.79 4.97
N ASN A 7 -17.38 4.48 4.80
CA ASN A 7 -16.71 3.91 3.66
C ASN A 7 -17.58 3.88 2.40
N VAL A 8 -17.42 4.89 1.54
CA VAL A 8 -18.15 5.07 0.29
C VAL A 8 -18.21 3.80 -0.58
N PHE A 9 -17.20 2.93 -0.48
CA PHE A 9 -17.17 1.63 -1.15
C PHE A 9 -18.27 0.67 -0.67
N VAL A 10 -18.55 0.63 0.64
CA VAL A 10 -19.64 -0.19 1.21
C VAL A 10 -21.00 0.29 0.70
N ARG A 11 -21.19 1.60 0.62
CA ARG A 11 -22.40 2.21 0.06
C ARG A 11 -22.60 1.87 -1.42
N TYR A 12 -21.54 1.95 -2.23
CA TYR A 12 -21.62 1.58 -3.64
C TYR A 12 -21.93 0.10 -3.82
N LEU A 13 -21.28 -0.78 -3.05
CA LEU A 13 -21.57 -2.20 -3.09
C LEU A 13 -23.02 -2.52 -2.69
N SER A 14 -23.54 -1.85 -1.66
CA SER A 14 -24.95 -1.98 -1.28
C SER A 14 -25.90 -1.57 -2.39
N LEU A 15 -25.61 -0.46 -3.10
CA LEU A 15 -26.43 0.02 -4.22
C LEU A 15 -26.35 -0.92 -5.42
N THR A 16 -25.18 -1.47 -5.74
CA THR A 16 -25.01 -2.47 -6.79
C THR A 16 -25.79 -3.75 -6.48
N SER A 17 -25.72 -4.24 -5.23
CA SER A 17 -26.47 -5.42 -4.81
C SER A 17 -27.99 -5.21 -4.89
N PHE A 18 -28.48 -4.03 -4.52
CA PHE A 18 -29.88 -3.66 -4.71
C PHE A 18 -30.30 -3.70 -6.19
N MET A 19 -29.50 -3.12 -7.09
CA MET A 19 -29.77 -3.18 -8.54
C MET A 19 -29.79 -4.62 -9.09
N LEU A 20 -28.94 -5.49 -8.55
CA LEU A 20 -28.84 -6.90 -8.95
C LEU A 20 -29.86 -7.80 -8.25
N ASN A 21 -30.72 -7.24 -7.39
CA ASN A 21 -31.69 -7.97 -6.58
C ASN A 21 -31.05 -9.09 -5.73
N THR A 22 -29.89 -8.75 -5.15
CA THR A 22 -29.07 -9.64 -4.31
C THR A 22 -28.93 -9.06 -2.91
N ASP A 23 -28.92 -9.92 -1.89
CA ASP A 23 -28.73 -9.48 -0.50
C ASP A 23 -27.29 -9.04 -0.24
N PHE A 24 -27.14 -7.85 0.34
CA PHE A 24 -25.85 -7.32 0.78
C PHE A 24 -25.82 -7.18 2.30
N ASN A 25 -24.85 -7.83 2.93
CA ASN A 25 -24.55 -7.64 4.35
C ASN A 25 -23.09 -7.23 4.49
N VAL A 26 -22.83 -6.11 5.17
CA VAL A 26 -21.48 -5.59 5.42
C VAL A 26 -20.60 -6.64 6.12
N LYS A 27 -21.19 -7.51 6.95
CA LYS A 27 -20.47 -8.64 7.58
C LYS A 27 -19.87 -9.60 6.56
N ASN A 28 -20.47 -9.75 5.37
CA ASN A 28 -19.94 -10.59 4.30
C ASN A 28 -18.63 -10.03 3.72
N LEU A 29 -18.33 -8.73 3.89
CA LEU A 29 -17.03 -8.15 3.52
C LEU A 29 -15.92 -8.60 4.46
N ALA A 30 -16.21 -8.73 5.75
CA ALA A 30 -15.23 -9.18 6.76
C ALA A 30 -14.80 -10.64 6.56
N PHE A 31 -15.63 -11.44 5.89
CA PHE A 31 -15.33 -12.84 5.55
C PHE A 31 -14.88 -13.04 4.10
N LYS A 32 -14.62 -11.95 3.34
CA LYS A 32 -14.00 -12.10 2.03
C LYS A 32 -12.60 -12.65 2.23
N GLN A 33 -12.40 -13.89 1.77
CA GLN A 33 -11.08 -14.46 1.60
C GLN A 33 -10.28 -13.57 0.65
N ASP A 34 -8.96 -13.48 0.88
CA ASP A 34 -8.07 -12.77 -0.01
C ASP A 34 -8.27 -13.28 -1.44
N ILE A 35 -8.65 -12.37 -2.35
CA ILE A 35 -8.86 -12.70 -3.77
C ILE A 35 -7.53 -13.16 -4.40
N PHE A 36 -6.42 -12.71 -3.82
CA PHE A 36 -5.08 -13.07 -4.21
C PHE A 36 -4.45 -13.95 -3.14
N SER A 37 -4.25 -15.22 -3.45
CA SER A 37 -3.41 -16.09 -2.63
C SER A 37 -1.95 -15.69 -2.79
N VAL A 38 -1.26 -15.49 -1.68
CA VAL A 38 0.20 -15.26 -1.69
C VAL A 38 0.88 -16.54 -2.18
N ASP A 39 1.68 -16.43 -3.24
CA ASP A 39 2.64 -17.46 -3.59
C ASP A 39 3.78 -17.43 -2.57
N GLU A 40 3.76 -18.38 -1.63
CA GLU A 40 4.75 -18.48 -0.55
C GLU A 40 6.17 -18.74 -1.09
N ASN A 41 6.31 -19.43 -2.23
CA ASN A 41 7.62 -19.64 -2.86
C ASN A 41 8.17 -18.31 -3.39
N LEU A 42 7.33 -17.55 -4.09
CA LEU A 42 7.69 -16.21 -4.58
C LEU A 42 8.03 -15.27 -3.41
N LYS A 43 7.24 -15.30 -2.34
CA LYS A 43 7.48 -14.51 -1.13
C LYS A 43 8.82 -14.84 -0.48
N GLN A 44 9.15 -16.13 -0.31
CA GLN A 44 10.45 -16.54 0.22
C GLN A 44 11.60 -16.12 -0.71
N LEU A 45 11.44 -16.31 -2.02
CA LEU A 45 12.44 -15.91 -3.01
C LEU A 45 12.70 -14.40 -2.95
N LEU A 46 11.65 -13.58 -2.87
CA LEU A 46 11.75 -12.13 -2.74
C LEU A 46 12.38 -11.71 -1.41
N ASN A 47 11.98 -12.35 -0.30
CA ASN A 47 12.59 -12.08 1.00
C ASN A 47 14.10 -12.35 0.99
N ASN A 48 14.52 -13.50 0.44
CA ASN A 48 15.94 -13.87 0.33
C ASN A 48 16.72 -12.91 -0.58
N LYS A 49 16.13 -12.52 -1.71
CA LYS A 49 16.75 -11.60 -2.68
C LYS A 49 16.92 -10.20 -2.10
N LEU A 50 15.89 -9.67 -1.46
CA LEU A 50 15.86 -8.31 -0.94
C LEU A 50 16.41 -8.20 0.49
N LYS A 51 16.58 -9.35 1.17
CA LYS A 51 17.04 -9.46 2.56
C LYS A 51 16.17 -8.63 3.51
N LEU A 52 14.85 -8.75 3.37
CA LEU A 52 13.89 -7.91 4.11
C LEU A 52 13.91 -8.23 5.60
N ASP A 53 14.20 -9.47 5.96
CA ASP A 53 14.37 -9.98 7.31
C ASP A 53 15.60 -9.47 8.06
N LYS A 54 16.57 -8.84 7.38
CA LYS A 54 17.78 -8.31 8.02
C LYS A 54 17.60 -6.97 8.72
N ASN A 55 16.52 -6.26 8.42
CA ASN A 55 16.24 -4.94 8.98
C ASN A 55 15.04 -5.04 9.92
N GLU A 56 15.03 -4.28 11.01
CA GLU A 56 13.84 -4.22 11.90
C GLU A 56 12.62 -3.68 11.16
N LYS A 57 12.85 -2.72 10.24
CA LYS A 57 11.82 -2.12 9.40
C LYS A 57 12.31 -1.92 7.98
N ASN A 58 11.42 -2.12 7.02
CA ASN A 58 11.64 -1.76 5.63
C ASN A 58 10.60 -0.69 5.26
N ILE A 59 11.06 0.46 4.79
CA ILE A 59 10.20 1.58 4.39
C ILE A 59 10.31 1.71 2.88
N LEU A 60 9.21 1.48 2.15
CA LEU A 60 9.14 1.71 0.71
C LEU A 60 8.56 3.09 0.44
N ILE A 61 9.27 3.92 -0.33
CA ILE A 61 8.80 5.24 -0.75
C ILE A 61 8.78 5.27 -2.28
N HIS A 62 7.60 5.51 -2.86
CA HIS A 62 7.46 5.75 -4.28
C HIS A 62 7.76 7.22 -4.60
N VAL A 63 8.83 7.50 -5.35
CA VAL A 63 9.38 8.87 -5.53
C VAL A 63 9.05 9.50 -6.88
N GLY A 64 8.58 8.72 -7.85
CA GLY A 64 8.31 9.14 -9.22
C GLY A 64 6.82 9.37 -9.53
N SER A 65 6.57 10.10 -10.62
CA SER A 65 5.24 10.31 -11.21
C SER A 65 5.42 10.70 -12.68
N SER A 66 4.49 10.25 -13.52
CA SER A 66 4.42 10.65 -14.94
C SER A 66 4.05 12.13 -15.14
N VAL A 67 3.66 12.81 -14.06
CA VAL A 67 3.37 14.24 -14.03
C VAL A 67 4.35 14.94 -13.09
N GLU A 68 5.15 15.87 -13.62
CA GLU A 68 6.28 16.51 -12.94
C GLU A 68 5.88 17.26 -11.66
N ASN A 69 4.77 17.99 -11.67
CA ASN A 69 4.30 18.75 -10.51
C ASN A 69 3.83 17.87 -9.33
N LYS A 70 3.69 16.55 -9.53
CA LYS A 70 3.40 15.58 -8.47
C LYS A 70 4.67 14.96 -7.88
N ILE A 71 5.84 15.23 -8.47
CA ILE A 71 7.12 14.72 -7.98
C ILE A 71 7.53 15.54 -6.76
N TYR A 72 7.77 14.85 -5.65
CA TYR A 72 8.17 15.52 -4.41
C TYR A 72 9.59 16.11 -4.56
N PRO A 73 9.85 17.35 -4.08
CA PRO A 73 11.16 17.97 -4.25
C PRO A 73 12.30 17.14 -3.65
N LYS A 74 13.35 16.89 -4.44
CA LYS A 74 14.49 16.01 -4.08
C LYS A 74 15.15 16.39 -2.76
N THR A 75 15.32 17.69 -2.51
CA THR A 75 15.94 18.20 -1.25
C THR A 75 15.06 17.89 -0.04
N LYS A 76 13.75 18.05 -0.16
CA LYS A 76 12.81 17.71 0.92
C LYS A 76 12.74 16.20 1.15
N LEU A 77 12.79 15.39 0.07
CA LEU A 77 12.84 13.94 0.19
C LEU A 77 14.09 13.48 0.95
N ALA A 78 15.25 14.05 0.64
CA ALA A 78 16.49 13.72 1.34
C ALA A 78 16.41 14.06 2.84
N ILE A 79 15.81 15.19 3.21
CA ILE A 79 15.57 15.56 4.61
C ILE A 79 14.65 14.55 5.28
N LEU A 80 13.55 14.16 4.64
CA LEU A 80 12.63 13.14 5.15
C LEU A 80 13.36 11.81 5.40
N CYS A 81 14.14 11.33 4.43
CA CYS A 81 14.91 10.10 4.59
C CYS A 81 15.89 10.18 5.77
N LYS A 82 16.55 11.33 5.97
CA LYS A 82 17.44 11.54 7.12
C LYS A 82 16.69 11.49 8.45
N LEU A 83 15.51 12.12 8.53
CA LEU A 83 14.68 12.08 9.74
C LEU A 83 14.21 10.65 10.04
N LEU A 84 13.79 9.90 9.02
CA LEU A 84 13.36 8.51 9.17
C LEU A 84 14.49 7.58 9.62
N ILE A 85 15.71 7.74 9.09
CA ILE A 85 16.86 6.95 9.52
C ILE A 85 17.27 7.29 10.96
N ASN A 86 17.18 8.57 11.35
CA ASN A 86 17.49 8.99 12.71
C ASN A 86 16.51 8.42 13.74
N GLU A 87 15.23 8.39 13.41
CA GLU A 87 14.18 7.81 14.26
C GLU A 87 14.21 6.28 14.28
N PHE A 88 14.45 5.67 13.11
CA PHE A 88 14.50 4.22 12.93
C PHE A 88 15.89 3.79 12.50
N GLN A 89 16.82 3.72 13.46
CA GLN A 89 18.25 3.49 13.22
C GLN A 89 18.57 2.18 12.48
N GLN A 90 17.68 1.18 12.53
CA GLN A 90 17.80 -0.09 11.80
C GLN A 90 16.79 -0.26 10.67
N ALA A 91 16.19 0.84 10.20
CA ALA A 91 15.30 0.81 9.05
C ALA A 91 16.07 0.90 7.74
N LYS A 92 15.64 0.13 6.74
CA LYS A 92 16.07 0.28 5.36
C LYS A 92 15.02 1.02 4.54
N ILE A 93 15.41 2.14 3.95
CA ILE A 93 14.56 2.90 3.04
C ILE A 93 14.81 2.42 1.60
N TRP A 94 13.74 2.04 0.93
CA TRP A 94 13.70 1.62 -0.47
C TRP A 94 13.01 2.72 -1.27
N LEU A 95 13.78 3.44 -2.09
CA LEU A 95 13.22 4.40 -3.03
C LEU A 95 12.87 3.66 -4.32
N ALA A 96 11.59 3.63 -4.66
CA ALA A 96 11.07 3.01 -5.86
C ALA A 96 10.54 4.07 -6.81
N TRP A 97 10.77 3.86 -8.10
CA TRP A 97 10.22 4.67 -9.18
C TRP A 97 9.72 3.74 -10.28
N GLY A 98 8.94 4.29 -11.21
CA GLY A 98 8.40 3.55 -12.32
C GLY A 98 9.47 3.26 -13.38
N ASN A 99 9.30 3.86 -14.56
CA ASN A 99 10.19 3.63 -15.70
C ASN A 99 11.59 4.22 -15.44
N VAL A 100 12.64 3.67 -16.06
CA VAL A 100 14.01 4.20 -16.12
C VAL A 100 14.08 5.67 -16.63
N LYS A 101 13.03 6.14 -17.30
CA LYS A 101 12.88 7.55 -17.73
C LYS A 101 12.37 8.51 -16.63
N GLU A 102 11.86 7.99 -15.52
CA GLU A 102 11.45 8.74 -14.32
C GLU A 102 12.53 8.71 -13.24
#